data_AF-A0A2E2KL04-F1
#
_entry.id   AF-A0A2E2KL04-F1
#
_cell.length_a   1.000
_cell.length_b   1.000
_cell.length_c   1.000
_cell.angle_alpha   90.00
_cell.angle_beta   90.00
_cell.angle_gamma   90.00
#
_symmetry.space_group_name_H-M   'P 1'
#
loop_
_entity.id
_entity.type
_entity.pdbx_description
1 polymer ?
#
loop_
_entity_poly.entity_id
_entity_poly.type
_entity_poly.pdbx_seq_one_letter_code
_entity_poly.pdbx_strand_id
1 'polypeptide(L)' 'MYDLRSHQNIQVTCSFGVTEFNTHDNGDSIFSRMDQALYQAKDLNRNNVKLMPN' A
#
# COMPACT_ATOMS: atom_id res chain seq x y z
N MET A 1 -9.68 -36.69 -14.99
CA MET A 1 -10.61 -35.54 -14.84
C MET A 1 -10.10 -34.76 -13.65
N TYR A 2 -9.60 -33.53 -13.85
CA TYR A 2 -8.91 -32.77 -12.80
C TYR A 2 -9.88 -32.36 -11.67
N ASP A 3 -9.43 -32.53 -10.45
CA ASP A 3 -10.13 -32.20 -9.21
C ASP A 3 -10.09 -30.68 -8.97
N LEU A 4 -11.24 -30.01 -9.05
CA LEU A 4 -11.43 -28.56 -8.88
C LEU A 4 -11.49 -28.16 -7.39
N ARG A 5 -10.48 -28.53 -6.59
CA ARG A 5 -10.37 -28.02 -5.21
C ARG A 5 -9.84 -26.59 -5.20
N SER A 6 -10.67 -25.59 -5.46
CA SER A 6 -10.27 -24.18 -5.26
C SER A 6 -10.96 -23.47 -4.10
N HIS A 7 -11.68 -24.19 -3.22
CA HIS A 7 -12.21 -23.62 -1.98
C HIS A 7 -11.14 -23.56 -0.88
N GLN A 8 -9.99 -22.96 -1.18
CA GLN A 8 -9.01 -22.60 -0.16
C GLN A 8 -9.44 -21.24 0.42
N ASN A 9 -9.59 -21.17 1.74
CA ASN A 9 -9.96 -19.94 2.44
C ASN A 9 -8.72 -19.03 2.52
N ILE A 10 -8.38 -18.36 1.42
CA ILE A 10 -7.16 -17.55 1.30
C ILE A 10 -7.38 -16.25 2.09
N GLN A 11 -6.57 -16.05 3.13
CA GLN A 11 -6.51 -14.79 3.86
C GLN A 11 -5.52 -13.85 3.19
N VAL A 12 -5.97 -12.65 2.83
CA VAL A 12 -5.16 -11.63 2.17
C VAL A 12 -5.14 -10.38 3.04
N THR A 13 -3.98 -9.74 3.13
CA THR A 13 -3.82 -8.42 3.76
C THR A 13 -3.27 -7.43 2.74
N CYS A 14 -3.42 -6.14 3.01
CA CYS A 14 -2.89 -5.08 2.17
C CYS A 14 -2.15 -4.05 3.03
N SER A 15 -1.18 -3.38 2.41
CA SER A 15 -0.47 -2.25 2.98
C SER A 15 -0.79 -1.00 2.19
N PHE A 16 -0.84 0.15 2.87
CA PHE A 16 -1.19 1.42 2.26
C PHE A 16 -0.21 2.52 2.66
N GLY A 17 0.19 3.32 1.68
CA GLY A 17 0.87 4.60 1.91
C GLY A 17 -0.12 5.73 1.72
N VAL A 18 -0.17 6.67 2.66
CA VAL A 18 -1.02 7.87 2.58
C VAL A 18 -0.15 9.12 2.75
N THR A 19 -0.59 10.22 2.16
CA THR A 19 0.10 11.51 2.24
C THR A 19 -0.94 12.64 2.23
N GLU A 20 -0.61 13.78 2.82
CA GLU A 20 -1.44 14.99 2.76
C GLU A 20 -1.14 15.75 1.46
N PHE A 21 -2.15 16.30 0.79
CA PHE A 21 -1.95 17.15 -0.39
C PHE A 21 -1.46 18.54 0.00
N ASN A 22 -0.42 19.02 -0.71
CA ASN A 22 0.09 20.38 -0.60
C ASN A 22 -0.30 21.25 -1.78
N THR A 23 -0.39 22.55 -1.54
CA THR A 23 -0.56 23.57 -2.61
C THR A 23 0.57 23.59 -3.63
N HIS A 24 1.75 23.08 -3.26
CA HIS A 24 2.92 22.98 -4.15
C HIS A 24 3.07 21.59 -4.78
N ASP A 25 2.15 20.65 -4.51
CA ASP A 25 2.21 19.34 -5.13
C ASP A 25 1.80 19.38 -6.60
N ASN A 26 2.47 18.55 -7.37
CA ASN A 26 1.99 18.09 -8.67
C ASN A 26 1.67 16.59 -8.58
N GLY A 27 1.17 16.00 -9.67
CA GLY A 27 0.83 14.57 -9.70
C GLY A 27 2.01 13.69 -9.28
N ASP A 28 3.21 13.96 -9.78
CA ASP A 28 4.37 13.11 -9.49
C ASP A 28 4.83 13.24 -8.03
N SER A 29 4.77 14.44 -7.45
CA SER A 29 5.20 14.66 -6.06
C SER A 29 4.27 13.98 -5.07
N ILE A 30 2.94 14.04 -5.28
CA ILE A 30 1.98 13.38 -4.40
C ILE A 30 2.10 11.85 -4.49
N PHE A 31 2.23 11.29 -5.70
CA PHE A 31 2.39 9.85 -5.89
C PHE A 31 3.73 9.35 -5.34
N SER A 32 4.82 10.10 -5.53
CA SER A 32 6.13 9.75 -4.98
C SER A 32 6.10 9.64 -3.45
N ARG A 33 5.45 10.59 -2.76
CA ARG A 33 5.32 10.53 -1.29
C ARG A 33 4.42 9.40 -0.82
N MET A 34 3.31 9.16 -1.53
CA MET A 34 2.43 8.02 -1.28
C MET A 34 3.20 6.68 -1.41
N ASP A 35 4.00 6.52 -2.47
CA ASP A 35 4.79 5.32 -2.71
C ASP A 35 5.89 5.13 -1.66
N GLN A 36 6.55 6.20 -1.22
CA GLN A 36 7.51 6.13 -0.12
C GLN A 36 6.85 5.65 1.18
N ALA A 37 5.66 6.14 1.51
CA ALA A 37 4.90 5.63 2.66
C ALA A 37 4.53 4.14 2.48
N LEU A 38 4.09 3.74 1.29
CA LEU A 38 3.76 2.34 1.01
C LEU A 38 4.99 1.43 1.14
N TYR A 39 6.16 1.92 0.71
CA TYR A 39 7.42 1.19 0.84
C TYR A 39 7.76 0.96 2.32
N GLN A 40 7.65 2.00 3.16
CA GLN A 40 7.81 1.85 4.62
C GLN A 40 6.81 0.85 5.21
N ALA A 41 5.57 0.82 4.72
CA ALA A 41 4.56 -0.12 5.19
C ALA A 41 4.97 -1.57 4.88
N LYS A 42 5.57 -1.81 3.72
CA LYS A 42 6.08 -3.13 3.30
C LYS A 42 7.31 -3.56 4.10
N ASP A 43 8.23 -2.64 4.38
CA ASP A 43 9.43 -2.90 5.19
C ASP A 43 9.07 -3.17 6.65
N LEU A 44 8.02 -2.54 7.17
CA LEU A 44 7.50 -2.76 8.53
C LEU A 44 6.55 -3.96 8.63
N ASN A 45 6.90 -5.08 7.99
CA ASN A 45 6.17 -6.35 8.00
C ASN A 45 4.78 -6.35 7.34
N ARG A 46 4.47 -5.38 6.46
CA ARG A 46 3.20 -5.29 5.72
C ARG A 46 1.97 -5.16 6.66
N ASN A 47 0.76 -5.36 6.13
CA ASN A 47 -0.52 -5.29 6.83
C ASN A 47 -0.66 -4.06 7.76
N ASN A 48 -0.24 -2.90 7.26
CA ASN A 48 -0.27 -1.65 8.01
C ASN A 48 -0.41 -0.46 7.05
N VAL A 49 -0.75 0.67 7.64
CA VAL A 49 -0.84 1.97 6.96
C VAL A 49 0.32 2.84 7.43
N LYS A 50 0.95 3.54 6.50
CA LYS A 50 1.98 4.54 6.81
C LYS A 50 1.62 5.89 6.21
N LEU A 51 1.94 6.94 6.96
CA LEU A 51 1.80 8.32 6.56
C LEU A 51 3.16 8.85 6.16
N MET A 52 3.25 9.47 4.98
CA MET A 52 4.33 10.41 4.67
C MET A 52 3.84 11.82 4.99
N PRO A 53 4.48 12.54 5.92
CA PRO A 53 4.14 13.93 6.19
C PRO A 53 4.57 14.86 5.04
N ASN A 54 4.11 16.10 5.12
CA ASN A 54 4.51 17.21 4.27
C ASN A 54 5.91 17.73 4.58
#